data_AF-G0MUI4-F1
#
_entry.id   AF-G0MUI4-F1
#
_cell.length_a   1.000
_cell.length_b   1.000
_cell.length_c   1.000
_cell.angle_alpha   90.00
_cell.angle_beta   90.00
_cell.angle_gamma   90.00
#
_symmetry.space_group_name_H-M   'P 1'
#
loop_
_entity.id
_entity.type
_entity.pdbx_description
1 polymer ?
#
loop_
_entity_poly.entity_id
_entity_poly.type
_entity_poly.pdbx_seq_one_letter_code
_entity_poly.pdbx_strand_id
1 'polypeptide(L)'
;MFENIFTTVTSYVNAILAILGNTLLIILILRKSPRSMGRYKYLMLIFSTFGIIFAIVDGTNQPMLHIHNGGYIIFTRNLLGLPRKVSFWYITLNCACYGMILLLLVFHFLYRYLALCKPHRLKLFSYPYFNILIVVFFVVSLEWWVAGIYIAGENVDVENHFRKTLLENYGLNRLDYTYASTLFYVSVFLIIVYFWLKIKSKMTKSALESQVISQRTLDMQRQLFLSLKTQTLLPVFFMFIPAGILLCFTLFELEMGPIEVVILPIITTQPFIDAIVPMYFIKDYRMAILEFLRRKKTNREIHTSSSQPDVRSANCRVFIKRT
;
A
#
# COMPACT_ATOMS: atom_id res chain seq x y z
N MET A 1 -13.40 -21.58 -10.19
CA MET A 1 -13.22 -21.96 -8.76
C MET A 1 -11.84 -21.58 -8.23
N PHE A 2 -10.75 -21.98 -8.89
CA PHE A 2 -9.37 -21.63 -8.49
C PHE A 2 -9.13 -20.12 -8.40
N GLU A 3 -9.57 -19.35 -9.40
CA GLU A 3 -9.40 -17.88 -9.46
C GLU A 3 -10.04 -17.14 -8.28
N ASN A 4 -11.23 -17.58 -7.86
CA ASN A 4 -11.94 -17.03 -6.70
C ASN A 4 -11.17 -17.32 -5.41
N ILE A 5 -10.65 -18.54 -5.27
CA ILE A 5 -9.86 -18.93 -4.09
C ILE A 5 -8.56 -18.12 -4.05
N PHE A 6 -7.87 -17.99 -5.19
CA PHE A 6 -6.63 -17.25 -5.30
C PHE A 6 -6.81 -15.77 -4.92
N THR A 7 -7.80 -15.09 -5.50
CA THR A 7 -8.10 -13.67 -5.21
C THR A 7 -8.51 -13.47 -3.75
N THR A 8 -9.32 -14.37 -3.19
CA THR A 8 -9.72 -14.32 -1.78
C THR A 8 -8.52 -14.48 -0.85
N VAL A 9 -7.70 -15.52 -1.08
CA VAL A 9 -6.52 -15.81 -0.25
C VAL A 9 -5.51 -14.66 -0.33
N THR A 10 -5.22 -14.17 -1.54
CA THR A 10 -4.28 -13.06 -1.74
C THR A 10 -4.78 -11.75 -1.11
N SER A 11 -6.08 -11.45 -1.20
CA SER A 11 -6.68 -10.27 -0.54
C SER A 11 -6.47 -10.31 0.97
N TYR A 12 -6.74 -11.45 1.62
CA TYR A 12 -6.51 -11.59 3.07
C TYR A 12 -5.03 -11.55 3.44
N VAL A 13 -4.17 -12.22 2.69
CA VAL A 13 -2.73 -12.21 2.93
C VAL A 13 -2.18 -10.78 2.81
N ASN A 14 -2.54 -10.05 1.75
CA ASN A 14 -2.12 -8.66 1.55
C ASN A 14 -2.66 -7.76 2.66
N ALA A 15 -3.93 -7.91 3.04
CA ALA A 15 -4.52 -7.15 4.13
C ALA A 15 -3.78 -7.40 5.46
N ILE A 16 -3.53 -8.66 5.82
CA ILE A 16 -2.80 -9.00 7.05
C ILE A 16 -1.38 -8.44 7.03
N LEU A 17 -0.65 -8.62 5.92
CA LEU A 17 0.71 -8.09 5.78
C LEU A 17 0.73 -6.56 5.88
N ALA A 18 -0.19 -5.88 5.20
CA ALA A 18 -0.30 -4.42 5.23
C ALA A 18 -0.66 -3.91 6.64
N ILE A 19 -1.59 -4.56 7.35
CA ILE A 19 -1.97 -4.19 8.73
C ILE A 19 -0.77 -4.38 9.66
N LEU A 20 -0.12 -5.54 9.63
CA LEU A 20 1.04 -5.82 10.49
C LEU A 20 2.22 -4.88 10.18
N GLY A 21 2.53 -4.70 8.91
CA GLY A 21 3.61 -3.82 8.44
C GLY A 21 3.39 -2.38 8.85
N ASN A 22 2.21 -1.82 8.57
CA ASN A 22 1.91 -0.43 8.92
C ASN A 22 1.78 -0.23 10.45
N THR A 23 1.26 -1.22 11.19
CA THR A 23 1.23 -1.16 12.66
C THR A 23 2.64 -1.14 13.25
N LEU A 24 3.53 -2.01 12.76
CA LEU A 24 4.93 -2.01 13.18
C LEU A 24 5.61 -0.68 12.82
N LEU A 25 5.32 -0.12 11.64
CA LEU A 25 5.86 1.17 11.22
C LEU A 25 5.40 2.28 12.16
N ILE A 26 4.12 2.33 12.53
CA ILE A 26 3.59 3.29 13.50
C ILE A 26 4.33 3.17 14.84
N ILE A 27 4.54 1.96 15.35
CA ILE A 27 5.29 1.74 16.61
C ILE A 27 6.72 2.30 16.51
N LEU A 28 7.40 2.05 15.39
CA LEU A 28 8.75 2.58 15.15
C LEU A 28 8.75 4.10 15.02
N ILE A 29 7.77 4.66 14.30
CA ILE A 29 7.62 6.11 14.15
C ILE A 29 7.48 6.78 15.52
N LEU A 30 6.63 6.23 16.39
CA LEU A 30 6.36 6.80 17.70
C LEU A 30 7.55 6.67 18.67
N ARG A 31 8.26 5.53 18.65
CA ARG A 31 9.26 5.20 19.67
C ARG A 31 10.71 5.44 19.26
N LYS A 32 11.01 5.44 17.96
CA LYS A 32 12.40 5.35 17.44
C LYS A 32 12.72 6.38 16.36
N SER A 33 11.79 7.28 16.01
CA SER A 33 12.08 8.33 15.02
C SER A 33 13.18 9.28 15.49
N PRO A 34 14.19 9.55 14.64
CA PRO A 34 15.23 10.51 14.97
C PRO A 34 14.66 11.93 15.05
N ARG A 35 15.24 12.76 15.93
CA ARG A 35 14.84 14.17 16.07
C ARG A 35 15.02 14.96 14.78
N SER A 36 15.96 14.57 13.93
CA SER A 36 16.22 15.19 12.61
C SER A 36 15.07 15.04 11.61
N MET A 37 14.21 14.03 11.76
CA MET A 37 13.01 13.89 10.91
C MET A 37 11.96 14.96 11.21
N GLY A 38 12.00 15.56 12.41
CA GLY A 38 11.09 16.61 12.82
C GLY A 38 9.63 16.27 12.55
N ARG A 39 9.06 16.94 11.55
CA ARG A 39 7.63 16.89 11.19
C ARG A 39 7.29 15.85 10.11
N TYR A 40 8.29 15.31 9.41
CA TYR A 40 8.09 14.25 8.42
C TYR A 40 7.40 13.01 9.01
N LYS A 41 7.67 12.73 10.29
CA LYS A 41 7.09 11.60 11.03
C LYS A 41 5.56 11.64 11.07
N TYR A 42 4.94 12.83 11.09
CA TYR A 42 3.47 12.97 11.11
C TYR A 42 2.86 12.62 9.76
N LEU A 43 3.52 13.00 8.66
CA LEU A 43 3.10 12.60 7.32
C LEU A 43 3.17 11.08 7.15
N MET A 44 4.27 10.46 7.60
CA MET A 44 4.40 9.00 7.60
C MET A 44 3.36 8.30 8.48
N LEU A 45 3.02 8.88 9.64
CA LEU A 45 2.00 8.33 10.52
C LEU A 45 0.62 8.32 9.84
N ILE A 46 0.22 9.43 9.20
CA ILE A 46 -1.01 9.51 8.42
C ILE A 46 -1.02 8.44 7.32
N PHE A 47 0.07 8.34 6.57
CA PHE A 47 0.19 7.36 5.49
C PHE A 47 0.01 5.92 5.99
N SER A 48 0.65 5.57 7.10
CA SER A 48 0.51 4.24 7.70
C SER A 48 -0.89 3.98 8.25
N THR A 49 -1.55 4.98 8.85
CA THR A 49 -2.94 4.85 9.30
C THR A 49 -3.88 4.60 8.12
N PHE A 50 -3.73 5.35 7.02
CA PHE A 50 -4.53 5.12 5.81
C PHE A 50 -4.22 3.78 5.14
N GLY A 51 -2.96 3.33 5.18
CA GLY A 51 -2.58 2.00 4.71
C GLY A 51 -3.31 0.88 5.46
N ILE A 52 -3.52 1.02 6.77
CA ILE A 52 -4.32 0.08 7.58
C ILE A 52 -5.80 0.15 7.20
N ILE A 53 -6.36 1.37 7.11
CA ILE A 53 -7.78 1.55 6.74
C ILE A 53 -8.06 0.91 5.38
N PHE A 54 -7.22 1.18 4.38
CA PHE A 54 -7.36 0.57 3.07
C PHE A 54 -7.24 -0.95 3.14
N ALA A 55 -6.27 -1.50 3.86
CA ALA A 55 -6.10 -2.95 3.99
C ALA A 55 -7.36 -3.63 4.58
N ILE A 56 -8.04 -2.98 5.53
CA ILE A 56 -9.30 -3.47 6.10
C ILE A 56 -10.41 -3.42 5.05
N VAL A 57 -10.57 -2.27 4.38
CA VAL A 57 -11.60 -2.07 3.34
C VAL A 57 -11.41 -3.05 2.18
N ASP A 58 -10.16 -3.31 1.79
CA ASP A 58 -9.80 -4.21 0.72
C ASP A 58 -9.99 -5.68 1.09
N GLY A 59 -9.47 -6.10 2.24
CA GLY A 59 -9.60 -7.49 2.70
C GLY A 59 -11.05 -7.91 2.97
N THR A 60 -11.93 -6.97 3.33
CA THR A 60 -13.36 -7.26 3.56
C THR A 60 -14.23 -7.14 2.30
N ASN A 61 -13.87 -6.29 1.33
CA ASN A 61 -14.57 -6.21 0.05
C ASN A 61 -14.15 -7.30 -0.93
N GLN A 62 -12.88 -7.68 -0.93
CA GLN A 62 -12.29 -8.63 -1.90
C GLN A 62 -12.66 -8.26 -3.35
N PRO A 63 -12.27 -7.06 -3.81
CA PRO A 63 -12.61 -6.62 -5.14
C PRO A 63 -11.95 -7.52 -6.18
N MET A 64 -12.71 -7.86 -7.21
CA MET A 64 -12.25 -8.61 -8.37
C MET A 64 -12.37 -7.74 -9.61
N LEU A 65 -11.52 -8.00 -10.60
CA LEU A 65 -11.49 -7.29 -11.86
C LEU A 65 -11.93 -8.24 -12.97
N HIS A 66 -12.78 -7.76 -13.87
CA HIS A 66 -13.21 -8.51 -15.04
C HIS A 66 -13.21 -7.62 -16.28
N ILE A 67 -12.62 -8.11 -17.37
CA ILE A 67 -12.53 -7.40 -18.66
C ILE A 67 -13.31 -8.15 -19.73
N HIS A 68 -14.07 -7.40 -20.51
CA HIS A 68 -14.76 -7.94 -21.66
C HIS A 68 -14.98 -6.87 -22.73
N ASN A 69 -14.50 -7.15 -23.94
CA ASN A 69 -14.76 -6.40 -25.16
C ASN A 69 -14.57 -4.87 -24.99
N GLY A 70 -13.38 -4.46 -24.56
CA GLY A 70 -13.02 -3.04 -24.37
C GLY A 70 -13.58 -2.37 -23.10
N GLY A 71 -14.43 -3.05 -22.34
CA GLY A 71 -14.89 -2.60 -21.04
C GLY A 71 -14.20 -3.37 -19.90
N TYR A 72 -14.08 -2.75 -18.73
CA TYR A 72 -13.76 -3.47 -17.50
C TYR A 72 -14.60 -3.00 -16.32
N ILE A 73 -14.83 -3.89 -15.35
CA ILE A 73 -15.52 -3.57 -14.10
C ILE A 73 -14.70 -4.05 -12.91
N ILE A 74 -14.88 -3.37 -11.79
CA ILE A 74 -14.43 -3.86 -10.49
C ILE A 74 -15.69 -4.29 -9.74
N PHE A 75 -15.76 -5.54 -9.31
CA PHE A 75 -16.94 -6.11 -8.66
C PHE A 75 -16.58 -6.83 -7.36
N THR A 76 -17.55 -6.97 -6.47
CA THR A 76 -17.45 -7.73 -5.22
C THR A 76 -18.65 -8.66 -5.10
N ARG A 77 -18.43 -9.81 -4.46
CA ARG A 77 -19.45 -10.80 -4.12
C ARG A 77 -20.26 -10.46 -2.87
N ASN A 78 -20.01 -9.28 -2.28
CA ASN A 78 -20.71 -8.81 -1.08
C ASN A 78 -20.68 -9.84 0.08
N LEU A 79 -19.49 -10.30 0.46
CA LEU A 79 -19.31 -11.31 1.51
C LEU A 79 -19.93 -10.91 2.86
N LEU A 80 -20.04 -9.60 3.11
CA LEU A 80 -20.63 -9.04 4.33
C LEU A 80 -22.17 -9.13 4.36
N GLY A 81 -22.81 -9.55 3.27
CA GLY A 81 -24.27 -9.63 3.17
C GLY A 81 -24.96 -8.27 3.29
N LEU A 82 -24.29 -7.20 2.84
CA LEU A 82 -24.81 -5.84 2.95
C LEU A 82 -25.98 -5.63 1.99
N PRO A 83 -26.92 -4.71 2.29
CA PRO A 83 -27.92 -4.28 1.30
C PRO A 83 -27.23 -3.80 0.02
N ARG A 84 -27.79 -4.09 -1.17
CA ARG A 84 -27.14 -3.80 -2.47
C ARG A 84 -26.60 -2.37 -2.58
N LYS A 85 -27.39 -1.37 -2.16
CA LYS A 85 -26.96 0.05 -2.16
C LYS A 85 -25.74 0.29 -1.27
N VAL A 86 -25.69 -0.34 -0.10
CA VAL A 86 -24.57 -0.22 0.85
C VAL A 86 -23.34 -0.98 0.34
N SER A 87 -23.53 -2.17 -0.24
CA SER A 87 -22.46 -2.92 -0.91
C SER A 87 -21.85 -2.11 -2.06
N PHE A 88 -22.69 -1.43 -2.85
CA PHE A 88 -22.24 -0.52 -3.91
C PHE A 88 -21.45 0.69 -3.35
N TRP A 89 -21.91 1.33 -2.28
CA TRP A 89 -21.16 2.39 -1.61
C TRP A 89 -19.82 1.90 -1.05
N TYR A 90 -19.77 0.63 -0.63
CA TYR A 90 -18.59 0.03 -0.05
C TYR A 90 -17.54 -0.36 -1.10
N ILE A 91 -17.94 -0.90 -2.26
CA ILE A 91 -17.00 -1.13 -3.37
C ILE A 91 -16.50 0.18 -3.98
N THR A 92 -17.35 1.20 -4.09
CA THR A 92 -16.90 2.53 -4.55
C THR A 92 -15.95 3.19 -3.56
N LEU A 93 -16.12 2.97 -2.24
CA LEU A 93 -15.15 3.38 -1.23
C LEU A 93 -13.80 2.69 -1.46
N ASN A 94 -13.81 1.38 -1.71
CA ASN A 94 -12.61 0.61 -2.03
C ASN A 94 -11.89 1.19 -3.26
N CYS A 95 -12.63 1.42 -4.35
CA CYS A 95 -12.11 2.05 -5.56
C CYS A 95 -11.52 3.45 -5.28
N ALA A 96 -12.19 4.27 -4.48
CA ALA A 96 -11.70 5.58 -4.09
C ALA A 96 -10.40 5.49 -3.26
N CYS A 97 -10.28 4.49 -2.36
CA CYS A 97 -9.07 4.30 -1.57
C CYS A 97 -7.83 3.97 -2.40
N TYR A 98 -7.95 3.25 -3.54
CA TYR A 98 -6.83 3.09 -4.48
C TYR A 98 -6.32 4.44 -4.99
N GLY A 99 -7.22 5.35 -5.34
CA GLY A 99 -6.89 6.73 -5.72
C GLY A 99 -6.25 7.52 -4.57
N MET A 100 -6.79 7.40 -3.36
CA MET A 100 -6.26 8.08 -2.16
C MET A 100 -4.82 7.67 -1.85
N ILE A 101 -4.48 6.38 -1.99
CA ILE A 101 -3.11 5.88 -1.81
C ILE A 101 -2.16 6.51 -2.83
N LEU A 102 -2.57 6.60 -4.10
CA LEU A 102 -1.79 7.28 -5.13
C LEU A 102 -1.59 8.77 -4.82
N LEU A 103 -2.63 9.45 -4.33
CA LEU A 103 -2.53 10.85 -3.95
C LEU A 103 -1.56 11.06 -2.77
N LEU A 104 -1.64 10.22 -1.74
CA LEU A 104 -0.70 10.26 -0.61
C LEU A 104 0.73 9.97 -1.05
N LEU A 105 0.92 9.04 -1.99
CA LEU A 105 2.21 8.76 -2.59
C LEU A 105 2.79 10.01 -3.29
N VAL A 106 1.96 10.76 -4.03
CA VAL A 106 2.36 12.05 -4.62
C VAL A 106 2.77 13.06 -3.54
N PHE A 107 2.04 13.16 -2.43
CA PHE A 107 2.43 14.03 -1.31
C PHE A 107 3.76 13.62 -0.68
N HIS A 108 4.01 12.32 -0.55
CA HIS A 108 5.28 11.79 -0.07
C HIS A 108 6.44 12.19 -0.98
N PHE A 109 6.27 12.10 -2.30
CA PHE A 109 7.27 12.56 -3.26
C PHE A 109 7.47 14.07 -3.22
N LEU A 110 6.37 14.83 -3.14
CA LEU A 110 6.42 16.28 -3.03
C LEU A 110 7.21 16.71 -1.79
N TYR A 111 6.93 16.10 -0.63
CA TYR A 111 7.67 16.39 0.60
C TYR A 111 9.17 16.19 0.41
N ARG A 112 9.58 15.05 -0.16
CA ARG A 112 11.00 14.72 -0.36
C ARG A 112 11.68 15.66 -1.34
N TYR A 113 10.99 16.00 -2.43
CA TYR A 113 11.46 17.00 -3.38
C TYR A 113 11.68 18.35 -2.67
N LEU A 114 10.72 18.82 -1.86
CA LEU A 114 10.89 20.06 -1.12
C LEU A 114 12.03 19.97 -0.09
N ALA A 115 12.18 18.84 0.60
CA ALA A 115 13.24 18.66 1.58
C ALA A 115 14.64 18.72 0.97
N LEU A 116 14.81 18.21 -0.26
CA LEU A 116 16.09 18.19 -0.95
C LEU A 116 16.37 19.47 -1.73
N CYS A 117 15.40 19.93 -2.53
CA CYS A 117 15.63 20.96 -3.53
C CYS A 117 15.17 22.35 -3.07
N LYS A 118 14.18 22.43 -2.16
CA LYS A 118 13.56 23.71 -1.75
C LYS A 118 13.20 23.72 -0.26
N PRO A 119 14.18 23.63 0.66
CA PRO A 119 13.92 23.49 2.09
C PRO A 119 13.11 24.67 2.67
N HIS A 120 13.23 25.88 2.12
CA HIS A 120 12.43 27.04 2.53
C HIS A 120 10.92 26.82 2.36
N ARG A 121 10.50 26.00 1.38
CA ARG A 121 9.09 25.68 1.11
C ARG A 121 8.54 24.55 1.99
N LEU A 122 9.37 23.89 2.81
CA LEU A 122 8.89 22.89 3.79
C LEU A 122 7.97 23.49 4.87
N LYS A 123 7.88 24.82 4.98
CA LYS A 123 6.87 25.51 5.80
C LYS A 123 5.44 25.07 5.45
N LEU A 124 5.18 24.61 4.21
CA LEU A 124 3.89 24.06 3.81
C LEU A 124 3.51 22.78 4.58
N PHE A 125 4.49 21.95 4.91
CA PHE A 125 4.33 20.74 5.72
C PHE A 125 4.56 21.02 7.22
N SER A 126 4.38 22.28 7.62
CA SER A 126 4.56 22.75 8.99
C SER A 126 3.25 23.31 9.52
N TYR A 127 3.05 23.28 10.84
CA TYR A 127 1.90 23.95 11.47
C TYR A 127 1.92 25.46 11.16
N PRO A 128 0.77 26.07 10.81
CA PRO A 128 -0.58 25.48 10.69
C PRO A 128 -0.91 24.88 9.31
N TYR A 129 -0.13 25.19 8.27
CA TYR A 129 -0.37 24.75 6.88
C TYR A 129 -0.52 23.23 6.70
N PHE A 130 0.15 22.44 7.54
CA PHE A 130 -0.01 20.99 7.55
C PHE A 130 -1.46 20.55 7.82
N ASN A 131 -2.19 21.25 8.68
CA ASN A 131 -3.61 20.94 8.94
C ASN A 131 -4.46 21.24 7.71
N ILE A 132 -4.13 22.30 6.96
CA ILE A 132 -4.81 22.63 5.69
C ILE A 132 -4.59 21.49 4.69
N LEU A 133 -3.37 20.93 4.59
CA LEU A 133 -3.10 19.78 3.72
C LEU A 133 -3.91 18.55 4.11
N ILE A 134 -4.08 18.28 5.41
CA ILE A 134 -4.93 17.18 5.90
C ILE A 134 -6.38 17.41 5.49
N VAL A 135 -6.91 18.61 5.71
CA VAL A 135 -8.29 18.96 5.33
C VAL A 135 -8.48 18.82 3.82
N VAL A 136 -7.56 19.35 3.01
CA VAL A 136 -7.59 19.21 1.55
C VAL A 136 -7.59 17.74 1.15
N PHE A 137 -6.74 16.92 1.77
CA PHE A 137 -6.70 15.49 1.49
C PHE A 137 -8.04 14.80 1.77
N PHE A 138 -8.67 15.07 2.93
CA PHE A 138 -9.98 14.50 3.26
C PHE A 138 -11.09 15.00 2.33
N VAL A 139 -11.09 16.29 1.96
CA VAL A 139 -12.08 16.87 1.06
C VAL A 139 -11.99 16.22 -0.32
N VAL A 140 -10.79 16.14 -0.89
CA VAL A 140 -10.56 15.48 -2.20
C VAL A 140 -10.93 14.00 -2.14
N SER A 141 -10.60 13.32 -1.03
CA SER A 141 -10.94 11.91 -0.83
C SER A 141 -12.45 11.68 -0.77
N LEU A 142 -13.17 12.54 -0.04
CA LEU A 142 -14.63 12.48 0.07
C LEU A 142 -15.29 12.81 -1.26
N GLU A 143 -14.81 13.85 -1.95
CA GLU A 143 -15.28 14.22 -3.28
C GLU A 143 -15.17 13.05 -4.25
N TRP A 144 -14.04 12.36 -4.29
CA TRP A 144 -13.83 11.21 -5.19
C TRP A 144 -14.74 10.03 -4.86
N TRP A 145 -14.96 9.74 -3.57
CA TRP A 145 -15.89 8.68 -3.19
C TRP A 145 -17.33 9.02 -3.58
N VAL A 146 -17.78 10.25 -3.30
CA VAL A 146 -19.11 10.73 -3.66
C VAL A 146 -19.28 10.77 -5.19
N ALA A 147 -18.29 11.26 -5.93
CA ALA A 147 -18.29 11.22 -7.38
C ALA A 147 -18.35 9.78 -7.92
N GLY A 148 -17.64 8.84 -7.29
CA GLY A 148 -17.75 7.42 -7.60
C GLY A 148 -19.16 6.86 -7.42
N ILE A 149 -19.89 7.30 -6.39
CA ILE A 149 -21.28 6.88 -6.16
C ILE A 149 -22.21 7.38 -7.27
N TYR A 150 -22.05 8.64 -7.71
CA TYR A 150 -22.98 9.25 -8.67
C TYR A 150 -22.59 9.02 -10.14
N ILE A 151 -21.30 8.89 -10.45
CA ILE A 151 -20.78 8.81 -11.83
C ILE A 151 -20.43 7.36 -12.20
N ALA A 152 -19.89 6.58 -11.26
CA ALA A 152 -19.51 5.18 -11.46
C ALA A 152 -20.59 4.17 -11.01
N GLY A 153 -21.85 4.64 -10.98
CA GLY A 153 -23.05 3.86 -10.63
C GLY A 153 -23.26 2.58 -11.45
N GLU A 154 -24.02 1.64 -10.89
CA GLU A 154 -24.54 0.50 -11.65
C GLU A 154 -25.44 1.02 -12.80
N ASN A 155 -25.11 0.64 -14.04
CA ASN A 155 -25.87 0.97 -15.23
C ASN A 155 -26.40 -0.33 -15.88
N VAL A 156 -27.66 -0.34 -16.30
CA VAL A 156 -28.30 -1.48 -16.96
C VAL A 156 -27.52 -1.91 -18.21
N ASP A 157 -26.97 -0.98 -18.99
CA ASP A 157 -26.21 -1.29 -20.21
C ASP A 157 -24.91 -2.02 -19.89
N VAL A 158 -24.16 -1.51 -18.91
CA VAL A 158 -22.91 -2.12 -18.43
C VAL A 158 -23.19 -3.49 -17.81
N GLU A 159 -24.26 -3.61 -17.01
CA GLU A 159 -24.66 -4.88 -16.44
C GLU A 159 -25.02 -5.91 -17.52
N ASN A 160 -25.77 -5.51 -18.55
CA ASN A 160 -26.12 -6.38 -19.67
C ASN A 160 -24.89 -6.84 -20.46
N HIS A 161 -23.90 -5.96 -20.62
CA HIS A 161 -22.62 -6.27 -21.27
C HIS A 161 -21.84 -7.36 -20.53
N PHE A 162 -21.74 -7.28 -19.20
CA PHE A 162 -20.94 -8.22 -18.41
C PHE A 162 -21.71 -9.43 -17.87
N ARG A 163 -23.05 -9.41 -17.90
CA ARG A 163 -23.90 -10.45 -17.30
C ARG A 163 -23.54 -11.86 -17.76
N LYS A 164 -23.38 -12.06 -19.07
CA LYS A 164 -23.13 -13.39 -19.64
C LYS A 164 -21.76 -13.91 -19.19
N THR A 165 -20.73 -13.08 -19.31
CA THR A 165 -19.36 -13.45 -18.93
C THR A 165 -19.18 -13.64 -17.42
N LEU A 166 -19.88 -12.87 -16.58
CA LEU A 166 -19.86 -13.07 -15.14
C LEU A 166 -20.54 -14.38 -14.72
N LEU A 167 -21.61 -14.76 -15.41
CA LEU A 167 -22.27 -16.05 -15.19
C LEU A 167 -21.36 -17.21 -15.64
N GLU A 168 -20.76 -17.12 -16.83
CA GLU A 168 -19.92 -18.18 -17.40
C GLU A 168 -18.59 -18.37 -16.63
N ASN A 169 -17.90 -17.28 -16.28
CA ASN A 169 -16.58 -17.36 -15.66
C ASN A 169 -16.65 -17.49 -14.14
N TYR A 170 -17.61 -16.82 -13.50
CA TYR A 170 -17.68 -16.69 -12.04
C TYR A 170 -18.88 -17.37 -11.40
N GLY A 171 -19.88 -17.80 -12.21
CA GLY A 171 -21.12 -18.39 -11.72
C GLY A 171 -22.03 -17.40 -11.00
N LEU A 172 -21.87 -16.10 -11.26
CA LEU A 172 -22.55 -15.03 -10.52
C LEU A 172 -23.79 -14.52 -11.27
N ASN A 173 -24.94 -14.51 -10.58
CA ASN A 173 -26.14 -13.83 -11.06
C ASN A 173 -26.15 -12.37 -10.62
N ARG A 174 -27.09 -11.61 -11.17
CA ARG A 174 -27.27 -10.17 -10.91
C ARG A 174 -27.40 -9.80 -9.43
N LEU A 175 -27.89 -10.70 -8.59
CA LEU A 175 -28.09 -10.46 -7.15
C LEU A 175 -26.85 -10.81 -6.31
N ASP A 176 -25.89 -11.52 -6.90
CA ASP A 176 -24.74 -12.09 -6.18
C ASP A 176 -23.54 -11.13 -6.16
N TYR A 177 -23.59 -10.02 -6.89
CA TYR A 177 -22.49 -9.05 -6.95
C TYR A 177 -22.98 -7.60 -7.04
N THR A 178 -22.09 -6.70 -6.62
CA THR A 178 -22.18 -5.26 -6.93
C THR A 178 -20.90 -4.83 -7.61
N TYR A 179 -20.99 -3.90 -8.56
CA TYR A 179 -19.84 -3.44 -9.32
C TYR A 179 -19.78 -1.91 -9.39
N ALA A 180 -18.57 -1.40 -9.59
CA ALA A 180 -18.32 0.01 -9.89
C ALA A 180 -17.87 0.14 -11.35
N SER A 181 -18.51 1.04 -12.10
CA SER A 181 -18.12 1.33 -13.48
C SER A 181 -16.81 2.13 -13.52
N THR A 182 -15.97 1.90 -14.53
CA THR A 182 -14.54 2.19 -14.42
C THR A 182 -14.03 3.38 -15.22
N LEU A 183 -14.82 3.90 -16.17
CA LEU A 183 -14.42 5.06 -17.01
C LEU A 183 -14.02 6.27 -16.17
N PHE A 184 -14.73 6.52 -15.07
CA PHE A 184 -14.38 7.58 -14.10
C PHE A 184 -12.99 7.34 -13.49
N TYR A 185 -12.71 6.13 -13.01
CA TYR A 185 -11.45 5.80 -12.35
C TYR A 185 -10.25 5.80 -13.30
N VAL A 186 -10.44 5.50 -14.60
CA VAL A 186 -9.38 5.65 -15.62
C VAL A 186 -8.95 7.10 -15.74
N SER A 187 -9.90 8.03 -15.86
CA SER A 187 -9.59 9.46 -16.01
C SER A 187 -8.82 10.01 -14.79
N VAL A 188 -9.23 9.59 -13.58
CA VAL A 188 -8.57 9.94 -12.33
C VAL A 188 -7.15 9.37 -12.28
N PHE A 189 -6.97 8.10 -12.66
CA PHE A 189 -5.66 7.47 -12.73
C PHE A 189 -4.71 8.23 -13.66
N LEU A 190 -5.16 8.61 -14.86
CA LEU A 190 -4.35 9.37 -15.82
C LEU A 190 -3.93 10.75 -15.28
N ILE A 191 -4.83 11.45 -14.59
CA ILE A 191 -4.53 12.73 -13.94
C ILE A 191 -3.46 12.56 -12.87
N ILE A 192 -3.59 11.56 -12.00
CA ILE A 192 -2.61 11.31 -10.93
C ILE A 192 -1.25 10.91 -11.53
N VAL A 193 -1.24 10.05 -12.54
CA VAL A 193 -0.02 9.66 -13.26
C VAL A 193 0.65 10.87 -13.90
N TYR A 194 -0.11 11.77 -14.53
CA TYR A 194 0.43 13.01 -15.10
C TYR A 194 1.11 13.86 -14.03
N PHE A 195 0.44 14.13 -12.91
CA PHE A 195 1.03 14.91 -11.81
C PHE A 195 2.26 14.22 -11.23
N TRP A 196 2.21 12.90 -11.04
CA TRP A 196 3.33 12.12 -10.54
C TRP A 196 4.53 12.18 -11.49
N LEU A 197 4.34 11.97 -12.80
CA LEU A 197 5.38 12.08 -13.82
C LEU A 197 6.00 13.48 -13.87
N LYS A 198 5.17 14.52 -13.79
CA LYS A 198 5.61 15.92 -13.78
C LYS A 198 6.48 16.23 -12.56
N ILE A 199 6.06 15.78 -11.37
CA ILE A 199 6.82 15.93 -10.12
C ILE A 199 8.12 15.14 -10.21
N LYS A 200 8.07 13.88 -10.66
CA LYS A 200 9.24 13.02 -10.83
C LYS A 200 10.25 13.63 -11.79
N SER A 201 9.81 14.12 -12.95
CA SER A 201 10.67 14.77 -13.94
C SER A 201 11.36 16.01 -13.35
N LYS A 202 10.59 16.89 -12.69
CA LYS A 202 11.12 18.08 -12.02
C LYS A 202 12.11 17.74 -10.91
N MET A 203 11.85 16.67 -10.16
CA MET A 203 12.72 16.18 -9.10
C MET A 203 14.03 15.60 -9.67
N THR A 204 13.97 14.77 -10.70
CA THR A 204 15.17 14.24 -11.38
C THR A 204 16.02 15.36 -11.94
N LYS A 205 15.39 16.35 -12.60
CA LYS A 205 16.10 17.52 -13.14
C LYS A 205 16.76 18.34 -12.04
N SER A 206 16.02 18.67 -10.99
CA SER A 206 16.57 19.45 -9.86
C SER A 206 17.67 18.70 -9.11
N ALA A 207 17.58 17.37 -9.01
CA ALA A 207 18.62 16.56 -8.39
C ALA A 207 19.89 16.49 -9.25
N LEU A 208 19.74 16.44 -10.58
CA LEU A 208 20.86 16.50 -11.53
C LEU A 208 21.56 17.87 -11.46
N GLU A 209 20.80 18.96 -11.42
CA GLU A 209 21.32 20.33 -11.26
C GLU A 209 22.04 20.53 -9.92
N SER A 210 21.48 20.00 -8.82
CA SER A 210 22.16 20.00 -7.52
C SER A 210 23.46 19.20 -7.51
N GLN A 211 23.57 18.14 -8.33
CA GLN A 211 24.79 17.33 -8.44
C GLN A 211 25.96 18.11 -9.08
N VAL A 212 25.66 19.07 -9.97
CA VAL A 212 26.67 19.96 -10.59
C VAL A 212 27.20 20.99 -9.59
N ILE A 213 26.39 21.43 -8.62
CA ILE A 213 26.78 22.38 -7.57
C ILE A 213 27.40 21.65 -6.34
N SER A 214 27.06 20.37 -6.12
CA SER A 214 27.33 19.58 -4.91
C SER A 214 28.56 18.66 -4.96
N GLN A 215 29.59 18.94 -5.77
CA GLN A 215 30.91 18.31 -5.49
C GLN A 215 31.41 18.65 -4.06
N ARG A 216 30.83 19.68 -3.42
CA ARG A 216 31.19 20.17 -2.09
C ARG A 216 30.38 19.58 -0.92
N THR A 217 29.40 18.69 -1.12
CA THR A 217 28.60 18.14 0.01
C THR A 217 28.35 16.63 -0.13
N LEU A 218 29.21 15.89 0.59
CA LEU A 218 29.40 14.44 0.75
C LEU A 218 28.16 13.59 1.06
N ASP A 219 28.23 12.31 0.64
CA ASP A 219 27.57 11.05 1.02
C ASP A 219 26.15 11.03 1.64
N MET A 220 25.84 11.95 2.55
CA MET A 220 24.53 12.09 3.19
C MET A 220 23.45 12.48 2.16
N GLN A 221 23.76 13.37 1.21
CA GLN A 221 22.85 13.70 0.11
C GLN A 221 22.67 12.53 -0.88
N ARG A 222 23.72 11.70 -1.05
CA ARG A 222 23.68 10.49 -1.90
C ARG A 222 22.77 9.40 -1.31
N GLN A 223 22.77 9.22 0.01
CA GLN A 223 21.86 8.29 0.71
C GLN A 223 20.39 8.69 0.59
N LEU A 224 20.08 9.98 0.76
CA LEU A 224 18.71 10.49 0.57
C LEU A 224 18.26 10.35 -0.89
N PHE A 225 19.13 10.59 -1.86
CA PHE A 225 18.83 10.44 -3.28
C PHE A 225 18.68 8.97 -3.72
N LEU A 226 19.46 8.05 -3.16
CA LEU A 226 19.33 6.61 -3.42
C LEU A 226 18.02 6.05 -2.81
N SER A 227 17.70 6.43 -1.57
CA SER A 227 16.41 6.10 -0.95
C SER A 227 15.23 6.66 -1.76
N LEU A 228 15.39 7.86 -2.32
CA LEU A 228 14.40 8.47 -3.19
C LEU A 228 14.22 7.68 -4.50
N LYS A 229 15.31 7.30 -5.18
CA LYS A 229 15.26 6.50 -6.40
C LYS A 229 14.60 5.14 -6.17
N THR A 230 14.98 4.40 -5.13
CA THR A 230 14.37 3.09 -4.86
C THR A 230 12.90 3.22 -4.50
N GLN A 231 12.53 4.24 -3.71
CA GLN A 231 11.14 4.45 -3.32
C GLN A 231 10.28 5.00 -4.47
N THR A 232 10.86 5.67 -5.48
CA THR A 232 10.16 6.01 -6.74
C THR A 232 9.91 4.83 -7.67
N LEU A 233 10.71 3.77 -7.58
CA LEU A 233 10.59 2.61 -8.47
C LEU A 233 9.48 1.67 -8.01
N LEU A 234 9.26 1.54 -6.72
CA LEU A 234 8.32 0.55 -6.18
C LEU A 234 6.86 0.79 -6.61
N PRO A 235 6.30 2.02 -6.51
CA PRO A 235 4.96 2.27 -7.05
C PRO A 235 4.86 2.11 -8.56
N VAL A 236 5.97 2.25 -9.30
CA VAL A 236 5.98 1.97 -10.74
C VAL A 236 5.74 0.50 -11.00
N PHE A 237 6.47 -0.37 -10.30
CA PHE A 237 6.36 -1.81 -10.51
C PHE A 237 5.07 -2.40 -9.95
N PHE A 238 4.66 -2.01 -8.75
CA PHE A 238 3.52 -2.64 -8.08
C PHE A 238 2.18 -1.96 -8.37
N MET A 239 2.16 -0.73 -8.89
CA MET A 239 0.92 0.01 -9.08
C MET A 239 0.74 0.57 -10.49
N PHE A 240 1.71 1.33 -11.01
CA PHE A 240 1.55 1.99 -12.31
C PHE A 240 1.66 1.02 -13.50
N ILE A 241 2.57 0.05 -13.48
CA ILE A 241 2.71 -0.96 -14.55
C ILE A 241 1.44 -1.84 -14.62
N PRO A 242 0.95 -2.46 -13.53
CA PRO A 242 -0.27 -3.26 -13.58
C PRO A 242 -1.49 -2.45 -14.05
N ALA A 243 -1.64 -1.22 -13.57
CA ALA A 243 -2.73 -0.34 -14.02
C ALA A 243 -2.56 0.11 -15.49
N GLY A 244 -1.34 0.30 -15.96
CA GLY A 244 -1.04 0.58 -17.37
C GLY A 244 -1.36 -0.61 -18.28
N ILE A 245 -1.03 -1.84 -17.85
CA ILE A 245 -1.41 -3.07 -18.56
C ILE A 245 -2.93 -3.17 -18.64
N LEU A 246 -3.63 -2.98 -17.52
CA LEU A 246 -5.09 -2.94 -17.47
C LEU A 246 -5.68 -1.95 -18.49
N LEU A 247 -5.12 -0.74 -18.55
CA LEU A 247 -5.56 0.28 -19.50
C LEU A 247 -5.29 -0.12 -20.95
N CYS A 248 -4.11 -0.68 -21.25
CA CYS A 248 -3.78 -1.13 -22.61
C CYS A 248 -4.73 -2.22 -23.09
N PHE A 249 -5.01 -3.23 -22.25
CA PHE A 249 -5.95 -4.30 -22.62
C PHE A 249 -7.36 -3.76 -22.87
N THR A 250 -7.80 -2.81 -22.04
CA THR A 250 -9.09 -2.13 -22.23
C THR A 250 -9.12 -1.33 -23.55
N LEU A 251 -8.07 -0.57 -23.86
CA LEU A 251 -8.02 0.28 -25.06
C LEU A 251 -7.90 -0.50 -26.38
N PHE A 252 -7.23 -1.65 -26.36
CA PHE A 252 -7.07 -2.51 -27.54
C PHE A 252 -8.13 -3.62 -27.61
N GLU A 253 -9.16 -3.56 -26.75
CA GLU A 253 -10.25 -4.55 -26.68
C GLU A 253 -9.75 -6.00 -26.50
N LEU A 254 -8.64 -6.17 -25.80
CA LEU A 254 -8.00 -7.47 -25.56
C LEU A 254 -8.58 -8.14 -24.31
N GLU A 255 -8.74 -9.45 -24.36
CA GLU A 255 -9.09 -10.26 -23.19
C GLU A 255 -7.84 -10.54 -22.35
N MET A 256 -7.90 -10.25 -21.04
CA MET A 256 -6.80 -10.56 -20.12
C MET A 256 -6.75 -12.03 -19.70
N GLY A 257 -7.86 -12.76 -19.80
CA GLY A 257 -7.96 -14.14 -19.35
C GLY A 257 -7.45 -14.29 -17.90
N PRO A 258 -6.63 -15.31 -17.59
CA PRO A 258 -6.15 -15.56 -16.22
C PRO A 258 -5.26 -14.46 -15.61
N ILE A 259 -4.82 -13.47 -16.39
CA ILE A 259 -3.96 -12.39 -15.86
C ILE A 259 -4.78 -11.41 -15.01
N GLU A 260 -6.07 -11.24 -15.30
CA GLU A 260 -6.93 -10.25 -14.64
C GLU A 260 -7.02 -10.47 -13.12
N VAL A 261 -6.97 -11.73 -12.68
CA VAL A 261 -7.07 -12.13 -11.28
C VAL A 261 -5.82 -11.77 -10.46
N VAL A 262 -4.71 -11.42 -11.12
CA VAL A 262 -3.43 -11.10 -10.47
C VAL A 262 -3.21 -9.58 -10.38
N ILE A 263 -3.86 -8.77 -11.22
CA ILE A 263 -3.64 -7.32 -11.31
C ILE A 263 -3.96 -6.62 -9.98
N LEU A 264 -5.16 -6.84 -9.42
CA LEU A 264 -5.55 -6.23 -8.14
C LEU A 264 -4.68 -6.73 -6.97
N PRO A 265 -4.38 -8.04 -6.83
CA PRO A 265 -3.40 -8.51 -5.83
C PRO A 265 -2.02 -7.83 -5.91
N ILE A 266 -1.50 -7.55 -7.10
CA ILE A 266 -0.22 -6.83 -7.23
C ILE A 266 -0.38 -5.39 -6.71
N ILE A 267 -1.46 -4.70 -7.09
CA ILE A 267 -1.73 -3.32 -6.66
C ILE A 267 -1.93 -3.23 -5.14
N THR A 268 -2.69 -4.16 -4.55
CA THR A 268 -3.00 -4.19 -3.10
C THR A 268 -1.82 -4.60 -2.23
N THR A 269 -0.72 -5.07 -2.83
CA THR A 269 0.55 -5.30 -2.12
C THR A 269 1.25 -3.95 -1.79
N GLN A 270 0.93 -2.87 -2.51
CA GLN A 270 1.58 -1.57 -2.38
C GLN A 270 1.58 -0.99 -0.94
N PRO A 271 0.48 -0.99 -0.17
CA PRO A 271 0.46 -0.50 1.22
C PRO A 271 1.41 -1.24 2.17
N PHE A 272 1.66 -2.54 1.92
CA PHE A 272 2.65 -3.30 2.68
C PHE A 272 4.07 -2.86 2.31
N ILE A 273 4.37 -2.74 1.02
CA ILE A 273 5.66 -2.24 0.53
C ILE A 273 5.94 -0.85 1.08
N ASP A 274 4.94 0.02 1.06
CA ASP A 274 4.97 1.37 1.61
C ASP A 274 5.35 1.43 3.10
N ALA A 275 5.00 0.41 3.87
CA ALA A 275 5.41 0.27 5.27
C ALA A 275 6.86 -0.24 5.41
N ILE A 276 7.26 -1.20 4.57
CA ILE A 276 8.59 -1.84 4.65
C ILE A 276 9.70 -0.89 4.18
N VAL A 277 9.45 -0.06 3.17
CA VAL A 277 10.49 0.78 2.58
C VAL A 277 11.09 1.75 3.60
N PRO A 278 10.31 2.54 4.38
CA PRO A 278 10.88 3.36 5.42
C PRO A 278 11.63 2.56 6.50
N MET A 279 11.14 1.37 6.87
CA MET A 279 11.86 0.50 7.82
C MET A 279 13.23 0.08 7.30
N TYR A 280 13.37 -0.17 6.00
CA TYR A 280 14.63 -0.55 5.38
C TYR A 280 15.59 0.62 5.18
N PHE A 281 15.11 1.81 4.82
CA PHE A 281 15.99 2.95 4.52
C PHE A 281 16.37 3.77 5.75
N ILE A 282 15.52 3.82 6.78
CA ILE A 282 15.77 4.62 7.98
C ILE A 282 16.61 3.82 8.95
N LYS A 283 17.87 4.25 9.17
CA LYS A 283 18.84 3.56 10.02
C LYS A 283 18.30 3.27 11.42
N ASP A 284 17.66 4.24 12.07
CA ASP A 284 17.15 4.08 13.43
C ASP A 284 16.04 3.01 13.52
N TYR A 285 15.23 2.89 12.48
CA TYR A 285 14.18 1.86 12.41
C TYR A 285 14.79 0.47 12.23
N ARG A 286 15.75 0.32 11.31
CA ARG A 286 16.49 -0.94 11.13
C ARG A 286 17.18 -1.40 12.40
N MET A 287 17.89 -0.49 13.06
CA MET A 287 18.61 -0.81 14.29
C MET A 287 17.66 -1.26 15.40
N ALA A 288 16.51 -0.57 15.56
CA ALA A 288 15.49 -0.96 16.52
C ALA A 288 14.89 -2.35 16.24
N ILE A 289 14.64 -2.69 14.96
CA ILE A 289 14.16 -4.03 14.57
C ILE A 289 15.22 -5.10 14.87
N LEU A 290 16.48 -4.86 14.51
CA LEU A 290 17.58 -5.81 14.75
C LEU A 290 17.81 -6.03 16.24
N GLU A 291 17.75 -4.98 17.07
CA GLU A 291 17.83 -5.10 18.54
C GLU A 291 16.69 -5.96 19.09
N PHE A 292 15.47 -5.77 18.61
CA PHE A 292 14.31 -6.57 19.02
C PHE A 292 14.47 -8.05 18.65
N LEU A 293 14.92 -8.33 17.42
CA LEU A 293 15.17 -9.69 16.95
C LEU A 293 16.32 -10.37 17.73
N ARG A 294 17.39 -9.64 18.05
CA ARG A 294 18.51 -10.14 18.85
C ARG A 294 18.07 -10.48 20.28
N ARG A 295 17.32 -9.60 20.95
CA ARG A 295 16.78 -9.86 22.30
C ARG A 295 15.88 -11.10 22.33
N LYS A 296 15.04 -11.28 21.31
CA LYS A 296 14.17 -12.47 21.20
C LYS A 296 14.98 -13.76 21.00
N LYS A 297 16.07 -13.71 20.23
CA LYS A 297 16.99 -14.84 20.04
C LYS A 297 17.70 -15.22 21.35
N THR A 298 18.27 -14.25 22.06
CA THR A 298 18.93 -14.48 23.35
C THR A 298 17.97 -15.05 24.40
N ASN A 299 16.75 -14.52 24.52
CA ASN A 299 15.75 -15.07 25.45
C ASN A 299 15.33 -16.50 25.09
N ARG A 300 15.30 -16.85 23.80
CA ARG A 300 14.97 -18.22 23.36
C ARG A 300 16.10 -19.21 23.69
N GLU A 301 17.35 -18.80 23.57
CA GLU A 301 18.53 -19.60 23.95
C GLU A 301 18.60 -19.85 25.46
N ILE A 302 18.28 -18.85 26.29
CA ILE A 302 18.20 -18.98 27.76
C ILE A 302 17.07 -19.95 28.16
N HIS A 303 15.89 -19.85 27.55
CA HIS A 303 14.79 -20.77 27.85
C HIS A 303 15.11 -22.22 27.46
N THR A 304 15.76 -22.44 26.31
CA THR A 304 16.11 -23.79 25.83
C THR A 304 17.20 -24.45 26.69
N SER A 305 18.15 -23.66 27.21
CA SER A 305 19.19 -24.15 28.13
C SER A 305 18.66 -24.41 29.55
N SER A 306 17.63 -23.69 30.00
CA SER A 306 16.96 -23.96 31.29
C SER A 306 16.02 -25.18 31.30
N SER A 307 15.66 -25.72 30.12
CA SER A 307 14.74 -26.86 29.97
C SER A 307 15.44 -28.21 29.74
N GLN A 308 16.78 -28.26 29.68
CA GLN A 308 17.50 -29.53 29.77
C GLN A 308 17.61 -29.93 31.24
N PRO A 309 17.10 -31.10 31.66
CA PRO A 309 17.38 -31.60 32.99
C PRO A 309 18.88 -31.87 33.12
N ASP A 310 19.46 -31.39 34.21
CA ASP A 310 20.87 -31.53 34.56
C ASP A 310 21.22 -33.03 34.77
N VAL A 311 21.51 -33.76 33.69
CA VAL A 311 21.96 -35.17 33.76
C VAL A 311 23.33 -35.30 34.45
N ARG A 312 24.05 -34.18 34.67
CA ARG A 312 25.38 -34.18 35.30
C ARG A 312 25.37 -34.24 36.83
N SER A 313 24.24 -34.02 37.51
CA SER A 313 24.20 -34.08 38.99
C SER A 313 23.93 -35.49 39.56
N ALA A 314 23.64 -36.50 38.73
CA ALA A 314 23.33 -37.86 39.18
C ALA A 314 24.58 -38.73 39.43
N ASN A 315 25.71 -38.46 38.76
CA ASN A 315 26.90 -39.31 38.87
C ASN A 315 27.87 -38.94 40.01
N CYS A 316 27.62 -37.85 40.75
CA CYS A 316 28.49 -37.43 41.85
C CYS A 316 28.05 -37.95 43.23
N ARG A 317 26.97 -38.76 43.32
CA ARG A 317 26.48 -39.34 44.59
C ARG A 317 26.76 -40.83 44.79
N VAL A 318 27.52 -41.47 43.90
CA VAL A 318 27.81 -42.92 44.01
C VAL A 318 29.21 -43.23 44.56
N PHE A 319 30.12 -42.24 44.64
CA PHE A 319 31.51 -42.48 45.08
C PHE A 319 31.84 -42.11 46.54
N ILE A 320 30.84 -41.80 47.37
CA ILE A 320 31.02 -41.59 48.82
C ILE A 320 30.07 -42.51 49.59
N LYS A 321 30.26 -43.82 49.46
CA LYS A 321 29.83 -44.84 50.42
C LYS A 321 30.32 -46.20 49.93
N ARG A 322 31.58 -46.52 50.19
CA ARG A 322 32.03 -47.89 50.47
C ARG A 322 33.36 -47.83 51.22
N THR A 323 33.24 -48.30 52.45
CA THR A 323 34.25 -48.75 53.40
C THR A 323 35.28 -49.66 52.77
#